data_AF-A0A1M7LX61-F1
#
_entry.id   AF-A0A1M7LX61-F1
#
_cell.length_a   1.000
_cell.length_b   1.000
_cell.length_c   1.000
_cell.angle_alpha   90.00
_cell.angle_beta   90.00
_cell.angle_gamma   90.00
#
_symmetry.space_group_name_H-M   'P 1'
#
loop_
_entity.id
_entity.type
_entity.pdbx_description
1 polymer ?
#
loop_
_entity_poly.entity_id
_entity_poly.type
_entity_poly.pdbx_seq_one_letter_code
_entity_poly.pdbx_strand_id
1 'polypeptide(L)'
;MRRFIMTLLFFATINTINAQEELNVAKGKISELKVKSKKIHGISLNTYFLTDLNNDGIFEIIERENKVENDAPGFLNIEISSAFEFDKIYKYEKGKYVENYSGFKNYLSIRKEHYKLWRRLIEKPENLNRDSKNLIAQNKKSFLEEINEMILLIEKKMN
;
A
#
# COMPACT_ATOMS: atom_id res chain seq x y z
N MET A 1 55.11 31.12 21.93
CA MET A 1 54.61 30.81 20.56
C MET A 1 54.25 29.34 20.49
N ARG A 2 53.16 29.00 19.77
CA ARG A 2 52.58 27.67 19.45
C ARG A 2 51.66 27.10 20.53
N ARG A 3 50.39 27.54 20.55
CA ARG A 3 49.23 27.10 19.73
C ARG A 3 48.55 25.88 20.36
N PHE A 4 47.47 26.18 21.09
CA PHE A 4 46.34 25.31 21.37
C PHE A 4 45.90 24.57 20.11
N ILE A 5 45.79 23.24 20.18
CA ILE A 5 44.97 22.47 19.24
C ILE A 5 43.78 21.98 20.05
N MET A 6 42.71 22.77 19.93
CA MET A 6 41.36 22.41 20.31
C MET A 6 40.87 21.41 19.26
N THR A 7 40.84 20.12 19.61
CA THR A 7 40.25 19.11 18.73
C THR A 7 38.75 19.27 18.75
N LEU A 8 38.22 19.72 17.61
CA LEU A 8 36.81 19.88 17.30
C LEU A 8 36.09 18.54 17.47
N LEU A 9 35.21 18.45 18.48
CA LEU A 9 34.22 17.39 18.59
C LEU A 9 33.23 17.55 17.43
N PHE A 10 33.36 16.70 16.41
CA PHE A 10 32.35 16.53 15.39
C PHE A 10 31.08 16.00 16.07
N PHE A 11 30.12 16.89 16.30
CA PHE A 11 28.75 16.49 16.61
C PHE A 11 28.22 15.74 15.38
N ALA A 12 28.15 14.42 15.48
CA ALA A 12 27.21 13.66 14.68
C ALA A 12 25.81 14.18 15.07
N THR A 13 25.20 14.99 14.22
CA THR A 13 23.79 15.32 14.34
C THR A 13 23.03 14.03 14.09
N ILE A 14 22.78 13.27 15.15
CA ILE A 14 21.78 12.21 15.13
C ILE A 14 20.48 12.96 14.92
N ASN A 15 19.94 12.93 13.70
CA ASN A 15 18.55 13.28 13.45
C ASN A 15 17.71 12.19 14.12
N THR A 16 17.62 12.22 15.45
CA THR A 16 16.56 11.52 16.16
C THR A 16 15.29 12.28 15.82
N ILE A 17 14.65 11.91 14.72
CA ILE A 17 13.27 12.27 14.50
C ILE A 17 12.51 11.75 15.71
N ASN A 18 11.81 12.66 16.39
CA ASN A 18 10.94 12.27 17.47
C ASN A 18 9.84 11.40 16.87
N ALA A 19 9.67 10.15 17.34
CA ALA A 19 8.61 9.26 16.87
C ALA A 19 7.22 9.92 16.91
N GLN A 20 7.01 10.87 17.84
CA GLN A 20 5.80 11.67 17.93
C GLN A 20 5.65 12.66 16.75
N GLU A 21 6.75 13.23 16.27
CA GLU A 21 6.79 14.13 15.13
C GLU A 21 6.52 13.36 13.83
N GLU A 22 7.17 12.21 13.63
CA GLU A 22 6.90 11.31 12.50
C GLU A 22 5.42 10.91 12.44
N LEU A 23 4.86 10.48 13.56
CA LEU A 23 3.44 10.13 13.65
C LEU A 23 2.51 11.30 13.30
N ASN A 24 2.86 12.53 13.69
CA ASN A 24 2.08 13.71 13.33
C ASN A 24 2.14 13.99 11.82
N VAL A 25 3.32 13.86 11.22
CA VAL A 25 3.49 13.97 9.76
C VAL A 25 2.72 12.87 9.04
N ALA A 26 2.73 11.64 9.57
CA ALA A 26 1.99 10.51 9.01
C ALA A 26 0.48 10.75 9.03
N LYS A 27 -0.07 11.20 10.16
CA LYS A 27 -1.48 11.59 10.30
C LYS A 27 -1.87 12.71 9.34
N GLY A 28 -0.99 13.70 9.17
CA GLY A 28 -1.16 14.77 8.19
C GLY A 28 -1.27 14.23 6.78
N LYS A 29 -0.36 13.32 6.39
CA LYS A 29 -0.39 12.67 5.08
C LYS A 29 -1.65 11.82 4.87
N ILE A 30 -2.03 10.99 5.83
CA ILE A 30 -3.26 10.17 5.75
C ILE A 30 -4.48 11.07 5.57
N SER A 31 -4.53 12.21 6.26
CA SER A 31 -5.63 13.18 6.10
C SER A 31 -5.67 13.77 4.69
N GLU A 32 -4.51 14.12 4.11
CA GLU A 32 -4.40 14.56 2.72
C GLU A 32 -4.90 13.48 1.74
N LEU A 33 -4.51 12.22 1.95
CA LEU A 33 -4.92 11.10 1.10
C LEU A 33 -6.43 10.86 1.20
N LYS A 34 -7.02 10.89 2.41
CA LYS A 34 -8.47 10.78 2.63
C LYS A 34 -9.29 11.86 1.93
N VAL A 35 -8.74 13.06 1.77
CA VAL A 35 -9.39 14.14 1.02
C VAL A 35 -9.45 13.80 -0.48
N LYS A 36 -8.40 13.15 -1.00
CA LYS A 36 -8.27 12.76 -2.41
C LYS A 36 -8.97 11.45 -2.76
N SER A 37 -9.17 10.55 -1.78
CA SER A 37 -9.88 9.30 -1.99
C SER A 37 -11.31 9.53 -2.46
N LYS A 38 -11.80 8.63 -3.32
CA LYS A 38 -13.22 8.53 -3.62
C LYS A 38 -14.02 8.28 -2.34
N LYS A 39 -15.24 8.82 -2.30
CA LYS A 39 -16.10 8.80 -1.13
C LYS A 39 -17.49 8.30 -1.45
N ILE A 40 -18.08 7.59 -0.48
CA ILE A 40 -19.48 7.21 -0.46
C ILE A 40 -20.08 7.62 0.85
N HIS A 41 -21.21 8.32 0.80
CA HIS A 41 -21.88 8.85 1.98
C HIS A 41 -20.91 9.64 2.90
N GLY A 42 -19.93 10.32 2.31
CA GLY A 42 -18.89 11.09 3.03
C GLY A 42 -17.71 10.26 3.57
N ILE A 43 -17.74 8.93 3.45
CA ILE A 43 -16.71 8.01 3.94
C ILE A 43 -15.73 7.67 2.81
N SER A 44 -14.43 7.74 3.11
CA SER A 44 -13.35 7.34 2.20
C SER A 44 -13.43 5.84 1.90
N LEU A 45 -13.34 5.47 0.61
CA LEU A 45 -13.30 4.06 0.19
C LEU A 45 -11.93 3.43 0.39
N ASN A 46 -10.85 4.20 0.26
CA ASN A 46 -9.52 3.70 0.54
C ASN A 46 -9.33 3.50 2.06
N THR A 47 -8.57 2.46 2.41
CA THR A 47 -8.14 2.18 3.78
C THR A 47 -6.68 2.56 3.97
N TYR A 48 -6.30 2.89 5.22
CA TYR A 48 -4.99 3.46 5.54
C TYR A 48 -4.39 2.76 6.75
N PHE A 49 -3.15 2.29 6.62
CA PHE A 49 -2.43 1.59 7.69
C PHE A 49 -1.05 2.20 7.89
N LEU A 50 -0.57 2.17 9.13
CA LEU A 50 0.83 2.40 9.47
C LEU A 50 1.46 1.06 9.81
N THR A 51 2.53 0.71 9.12
CA THR A 51 3.24 -0.55 9.36
C THR A 51 4.70 -0.38 8.99
N ASP A 52 5.58 -1.05 9.73
CA ASP A 52 6.98 -1.19 9.38
C ASP A 52 7.10 -2.40 8.43
N LEU A 53 7.33 -2.14 7.14
CA LEU A 53 7.30 -3.18 6.10
C LEU A 53 8.60 -3.98 5.98
N ASN A 54 9.72 -3.39 6.40
CA ASN A 54 11.06 -3.95 6.25
C ASN A 54 11.77 -4.20 7.60
N ASN A 55 11.10 -3.91 8.72
CA ASN A 55 11.59 -4.00 10.09
C ASN A 55 12.80 -3.09 10.35
N ASP A 56 12.81 -1.88 9.79
CA ASP A 56 13.88 -0.89 9.99
C ASP A 56 13.58 0.13 11.10
N GLY A 57 12.40 0.04 11.73
CA GLY A 57 11.94 0.92 12.81
C GLY A 57 11.28 2.22 12.34
N ILE A 58 11.16 2.44 11.03
CA ILE A 58 10.44 3.56 10.41
C ILE A 58 9.12 3.03 9.86
N PHE A 59 8.01 3.74 10.11
CA PHE A 59 6.70 3.27 9.65
C PHE A 59 6.40 3.81 8.25
N GLU A 60 5.94 2.93 7.37
CA GLU A 60 5.30 3.29 6.11
C GLU A 60 3.80 3.52 6.26
N ILE A 61 3.26 4.40 5.41
CA ILE A 61 1.81 4.46 5.18
C ILE A 61 1.47 3.54 4.02
N ILE A 62 0.53 2.63 4.25
CA ILE A 62 -0.16 1.90 3.18
C ILE A 62 -1.48 2.60 2.89
N GLU A 63 -1.65 3.11 1.67
CA GLU A 63 -2.98 3.40 1.12
C GLU A 63 -3.44 2.19 0.32
N ARG A 64 -4.52 1.56 0.78
CA ARG A 64 -5.13 0.43 0.10
C ARG A 64 -6.38 0.89 -0.62
N GLU A 65 -6.38 0.76 -1.92
CA GLU A 65 -7.51 1.05 -2.78
C GLU A 65 -8.07 -0.24 -3.36
N ASN A 66 -9.39 -0.34 -3.50
CA ASN A 66 -9.99 -1.45 -4.23
C ASN A 66 -10.30 -0.99 -5.65
N LYS A 67 -9.65 -1.62 -6.64
CA LYS A 67 -9.67 -1.19 -8.04
C LYS A 67 -11.06 -1.25 -8.67
N VAL A 68 -11.90 -2.18 -8.25
CA VAL A 68 -13.27 -2.31 -8.76
C VAL A 68 -14.22 -1.44 -7.94
N GLU A 69 -14.16 -1.54 -6.62
CA GLU A 69 -15.08 -0.82 -5.72
C GLU A 69 -14.93 0.70 -5.79
N ASN A 70 -13.76 1.21 -6.16
CA ASN A 70 -13.59 2.64 -6.38
C ASN A 70 -14.41 3.15 -7.57
N ASP A 71 -14.68 2.33 -8.59
CA ASP A 71 -15.50 2.72 -9.75
C ASP A 71 -16.96 2.27 -9.61
N ALA A 72 -17.17 1.10 -9.02
CA ALA A 72 -18.48 0.48 -8.81
C ALA A 72 -18.62 0.01 -7.35
N PRO A 73 -18.95 0.91 -6.42
CA PRO A 73 -19.02 0.51 -5.03
C PRO A 73 -20.22 -0.38 -4.69
N GLY A 74 -20.01 -1.33 -3.78
CA GLY A 74 -20.96 -2.37 -3.41
C GLY A 74 -21.14 -3.45 -4.48
N PHE A 75 -20.31 -3.46 -5.51
CA PHE A 75 -20.41 -4.40 -6.62
C PHE A 75 -19.87 -5.79 -6.26
N LEU A 76 -18.74 -5.83 -5.56
CA LEU A 76 -18.11 -7.07 -5.12
C LEU A 76 -18.75 -7.56 -3.84
N ASN A 77 -18.92 -8.88 -3.75
CA ASN A 77 -19.21 -9.49 -2.46
C ASN A 77 -17.95 -9.53 -1.58
N ILE A 78 -18.16 -9.72 -0.27
CA ILE A 78 -17.09 -9.70 0.72
C ILE A 78 -16.01 -10.76 0.48
N GLU A 79 -16.38 -11.92 -0.08
CA GLU A 79 -15.45 -13.04 -0.30
C GLU A 79 -14.39 -12.68 -1.35
N ILE A 80 -14.78 -12.02 -2.43
CA ILE A 80 -13.84 -11.68 -3.53
C ILE A 80 -13.34 -10.23 -3.49
N SER A 81 -13.86 -9.38 -2.61
CA SER A 81 -13.47 -7.96 -2.54
C SER A 81 -11.95 -7.79 -2.41
N SER A 82 -11.31 -8.58 -1.53
CA SER A 82 -9.85 -8.52 -1.31
C SER A 82 -8.99 -8.92 -2.51
N ALA A 83 -9.58 -9.52 -3.55
CA ALA A 83 -8.88 -9.86 -4.78
C ALA A 83 -8.39 -8.61 -5.53
N PHE A 84 -9.09 -7.49 -5.35
CA PHE A 84 -8.90 -6.24 -6.09
C PHE A 84 -8.31 -5.11 -5.25
N GLU A 85 -7.85 -5.42 -4.03
CA GLU A 85 -7.16 -4.46 -3.17
C GLU A 85 -5.70 -4.27 -3.63
N PHE A 86 -5.34 -3.05 -4.01
CA PHE A 86 -4.00 -2.63 -4.37
C PHE A 86 -3.41 -1.68 -3.33
N ASP A 87 -2.16 -1.96 -2.92
CA ASP A 87 -1.46 -1.21 -1.88
C ASP A 87 -0.46 -0.22 -2.51
N LYS A 88 -0.66 1.07 -2.27
CA LYS A 88 0.35 2.12 -2.47
C LYS A 88 1.14 2.31 -1.19
N ILE A 89 2.45 2.38 -1.31
CA ILE A 89 3.37 2.54 -0.18
C ILE A 89 3.92 3.96 -0.18
N TYR A 90 3.80 4.64 0.97
CA TYR A 90 4.47 5.91 1.21
C TYR A 90 5.53 5.74 2.29
N LYS A 91 6.77 6.09 1.92
CA LYS A 91 7.94 6.05 2.79
C LYS A 91 8.24 7.43 3.36
N TYR A 92 8.72 7.49 4.60
CA TYR A 92 9.19 8.73 5.20
C TYR A 92 10.58 9.10 4.66
N GLU A 93 10.66 10.23 3.96
CA GLU A 93 11.89 10.74 3.36
C GLU A 93 11.97 12.26 3.48
N LYS A 94 13.10 12.76 3.99
CA LYS A 94 13.40 14.21 4.06
C LYS A 94 12.26 15.03 4.69
N GLY A 95 11.67 14.53 5.78
CA GLY A 95 10.63 15.24 6.53
C GLY A 95 9.19 14.99 6.06
N LYS A 96 8.96 14.14 5.06
CA LYS A 96 7.61 13.91 4.51
C LYS A 96 7.42 12.48 3.99
N TYR A 97 6.16 12.07 3.87
CA TYR A 97 5.79 10.82 3.23
C TYR A 97 5.65 10.97 1.71
N VAL A 98 6.38 10.16 0.95
CA VAL A 98 6.37 10.13 -0.52
C VAL A 98 6.09 8.72 -1.02
N GLU A 99 5.37 8.58 -2.14
CA GLU A 99 5.10 7.27 -2.71
C GLU A 99 6.41 6.63 -3.19
N ASN A 100 6.84 5.55 -2.54
CA ASN A 100 8.08 4.86 -2.84
C ASN A 100 7.98 3.38 -2.46
N TYR A 101 8.40 2.51 -3.39
CA TYR A 101 8.33 1.05 -3.28
C TYR A 101 9.72 0.43 -3.03
N SER A 102 10.78 1.25 -3.12
CA SER A 102 12.17 0.84 -2.99
C SER A 102 12.45 0.29 -1.59
N GLY A 103 13.05 -0.90 -1.52
CA GLY A 103 13.37 -1.57 -0.25
C GLY A 103 12.28 -2.52 0.27
N PHE A 104 11.11 -2.59 -0.37
CA PHE A 104 9.99 -3.43 0.08
C PHE A 104 9.78 -4.69 -0.77
N LYS A 105 10.84 -5.24 -1.38
CA LYS A 105 10.78 -6.38 -2.31
C LYS A 105 10.05 -7.60 -1.74
N ASN A 106 10.27 -7.91 -0.46
CA ASN A 106 9.62 -9.04 0.21
C ASN A 106 8.11 -8.84 0.31
N TYR A 107 7.67 -7.67 0.78
CA TYR A 107 6.26 -7.30 0.85
C TYR A 107 5.59 -7.34 -0.53
N LEU A 108 6.22 -6.74 -1.54
CA LEU A 108 5.71 -6.74 -2.91
C LEU A 108 5.62 -8.16 -3.48
N SER A 109 6.59 -9.03 -3.19
CA SER A 109 6.54 -10.44 -3.59
C SER A 109 5.34 -11.16 -2.96
N ILE A 110 5.03 -10.89 -1.70
CA ILE A 110 3.84 -11.45 -1.03
C ILE A 110 2.55 -10.95 -1.71
N ARG A 111 2.45 -9.64 -1.99
CA ARG A 111 1.30 -9.08 -2.72
C ARG A 111 1.15 -9.68 -4.12
N LYS A 112 2.26 -9.91 -4.84
CA LYS A 112 2.25 -10.59 -6.13
C LYS A 112 1.67 -12.01 -6.04
N GLU A 113 2.09 -12.79 -5.06
CA GLU A 113 1.56 -14.15 -4.86
C GLU A 113 0.08 -14.15 -4.45
N HIS A 114 -0.36 -13.14 -3.67
CA HIS A 114 -1.78 -12.90 -3.39
C HIS A 114 -2.59 -12.72 -4.69
N TYR A 115 -2.15 -11.85 -5.60
CA TYR A 115 -2.85 -11.65 -6.88
C TYR A 115 -2.83 -12.90 -7.77
N LYS A 116 -1.72 -13.64 -7.81
CA LYS A 116 -1.65 -14.92 -8.54
C LYS A 116 -2.60 -15.97 -7.98
N LEU A 117 -2.76 -16.03 -6.66
CA LEU A 117 -3.75 -16.89 -6.02
C LEU A 117 -5.16 -16.51 -6.48
N TRP A 118 -5.52 -15.23 -6.40
CA TRP A 118 -6.82 -14.76 -6.84
C TRP A 118 -7.07 -14.98 -8.33
N ARG A 119 -6.06 -14.78 -9.18
CA ARG A 119 -6.13 -15.11 -10.61
C ARG A 119 -6.58 -16.56 -10.82
N ARG A 120 -5.96 -17.52 -10.11
CA ARG A 120 -6.32 -18.95 -10.20
C ARG A 120 -7.74 -19.21 -9.69
N LEU A 121 -8.14 -18.55 -8.60
CA LEU A 121 -9.50 -18.66 -8.05
C LEU A 121 -10.56 -18.08 -9.00
N ILE A 122 -10.26 -17.01 -9.74
CA ILE A 122 -11.17 -16.47 -10.76
C ILE A 122 -11.19 -17.35 -12.02
N GLU A 123 -10.06 -17.95 -12.40
CA GLU A 123 -10.01 -18.93 -13.49
C GLU A 123 -10.85 -20.18 -13.17
N LYS A 124 -10.76 -20.67 -11.93
CA LYS A 124 -11.42 -21.89 -11.42
C LYS A 124 -12.00 -21.65 -10.02
N PRO A 125 -13.22 -21.10 -9.91
CA PRO A 125 -13.81 -20.66 -8.63
C PRO A 125 -14.40 -21.81 -7.81
N GLU A 126 -13.80 -23.00 -7.80
CA GLU A 126 -14.37 -24.22 -7.19
C GLU A 126 -14.66 -24.05 -5.69
N ASN A 127 -13.74 -23.40 -4.98
CA ASN A 127 -13.79 -23.19 -3.52
C ASN A 127 -14.47 -21.89 -3.09
N LEU A 128 -15.11 -21.18 -4.02
CA LEU A 128 -15.86 -19.96 -3.71
C LEU A 128 -17.35 -20.26 -3.48
N ASN A 129 -18.03 -19.37 -2.77
CA ASN A 129 -19.47 -19.49 -2.57
C ASN A 129 -20.24 -19.28 -3.89
N ARG A 130 -21.54 -19.60 -3.86
CA ARG A 130 -22.40 -19.54 -5.06
C ARG A 130 -22.48 -18.14 -5.66
N ASP A 131 -22.58 -17.11 -4.84
CA ASP A 131 -22.73 -15.73 -5.31
C ASP A 131 -21.45 -15.23 -5.96
N SER A 132 -20.29 -15.55 -5.39
CA SER A 132 -18.97 -15.29 -5.98
C SER A 132 -18.80 -15.99 -7.32
N LYS A 133 -19.19 -17.27 -7.41
CA LYS A 133 -19.14 -18.04 -8.66
C LYS A 133 -19.98 -17.38 -9.76
N ASN A 134 -21.20 -16.94 -9.42
CA ASN A 134 -22.09 -16.26 -10.36
C ASN A 134 -21.51 -14.91 -10.81
N LEU A 135 -21.02 -14.11 -9.85
CA LEU A 135 -20.43 -12.80 -10.13
C LEU A 135 -19.18 -12.94 -11.02
N ILE A 136 -18.32 -13.91 -10.74
CA ILE A 136 -17.15 -14.23 -11.57
C ILE A 136 -17.59 -14.70 -12.96
N ALA A 137 -18.58 -15.58 -13.08
CA ALA A 137 -19.04 -16.06 -14.38
C ALA A 137 -19.50 -14.92 -15.30
N GLN A 138 -20.14 -13.89 -14.74
CA GLN A 138 -20.61 -12.72 -15.47
C GLN A 138 -19.49 -11.74 -15.85
N ASN A 139 -18.40 -11.68 -15.06
CA ASN A 139 -17.38 -10.63 -15.17
C ASN A 139 -15.95 -11.16 -15.40
N LYS A 140 -15.81 -12.46 -15.72
CA LYS A 140 -14.54 -13.20 -15.70
C LYS A 140 -13.41 -12.50 -16.45
N LYS A 141 -13.71 -12.00 -17.65
CA LYS A 141 -12.70 -11.35 -18.50
C LYS A 141 -12.15 -10.09 -17.82
N SER A 142 -13.02 -9.17 -17.44
CA SER A 142 -12.64 -7.91 -16.79
C SER A 142 -11.91 -8.15 -15.47
N PHE A 143 -12.36 -9.13 -14.67
CA PHE A 143 -11.68 -9.48 -13.42
C PHE A 143 -10.26 -10.02 -13.64
N LEU A 144 -10.06 -10.86 -14.65
CA LEU A 144 -8.73 -11.36 -14.99
C LEU A 144 -7.84 -10.25 -15.54
N GLU A 145 -8.39 -9.33 -16.35
CA GLU A 145 -7.67 -8.15 -16.84
C GLU A 145 -7.15 -7.29 -15.68
N GLU A 146 -8.01 -6.94 -14.72
CA GLU A 146 -7.65 -6.14 -13.54
C GLU A 146 -6.57 -6.83 -12.69
N ILE A 147 -6.72 -8.14 -12.42
CA ILE A 147 -5.72 -8.90 -11.66
C ILE A 147 -4.37 -8.95 -12.38
N ASN A 148 -4.38 -9.15 -13.70
CA ASN A 148 -3.15 -9.18 -14.49
C ASN A 148 -2.47 -7.81 -14.48
N GLU A 149 -3.24 -6.71 -14.57
CA GLU A 149 -2.70 -5.36 -14.46
C GLU A 149 -2.02 -5.14 -13.10
N MET A 150 -2.67 -5.53 -11.99
CA MET A 150 -2.07 -5.42 -10.65
C MET A 150 -0.77 -6.23 -10.52
N ILE A 151 -0.70 -7.43 -11.12
CA ILE A 151 0.53 -8.23 -11.16
C ILE A 151 1.64 -7.48 -11.91
N LEU A 152 1.34 -6.94 -13.08
CA LEU A 152 2.31 -6.18 -13.90
C LEU A 152 2.78 -4.90 -13.19
N LEU A 153 1.87 -4.20 -12.50
CA LEU A 153 2.21 -3.03 -11.70
C LEU A 153 3.19 -3.40 -10.58
N ILE A 154 2.93 -4.48 -9.83
CA ILE A 154 3.87 -4.93 -8.79
C ILE A 154 5.22 -5.29 -9.39
N GLU A 155 5.26 -6.02 -10.51
CA GLU A 155 6.51 -6.37 -11.18
C GLU A 155 7.31 -5.13 -11.58
N LYS A 156 6.64 -4.10 -12.11
CA LYS A 156 7.28 -2.82 -12.43
C LYS A 156 7.81 -2.10 -11.19
N LYS A 157 7.11 -2.18 -10.05
CA LYS A 157 7.53 -1.55 -8.78
C LYS A 157 8.65 -2.32 -8.07
N MET A 158 8.88 -3.58 -8.41
CA MET A 158 9.95 -4.41 -7.87
C MET A 158 11.30 -4.23 -8.59
N ASN A 159 11.27 -3.70 -9.82
CA ASN A 159 12.44 -3.44 -10.66
C ASN A 159 12.92 -1.99 -10.50
#